data_AF-A0A3B9BL89-F1
#
_entry.id   AF-A0A3B9BL89-F1
#
_cell.length_a   1.000
_cell.length_b   1.000
_cell.length_c   1.000
_cell.angle_alpha   90.00
_cell.angle_beta   90.00
_cell.angle_gamma   90.00
#
_symmetry.space_group_name_H-M   'P 1'
#
loop_
_entity.id
_entity.type
_entity.pdbx_description
1 polymer ?
#
loop_
_entity_poly.entity_id
_entity_poly.type
_entity_poly.pdbx_seq_one_letter_code
_entity_poly.pdbx_strand_id
1 'polypeptide(L)'
;HHVGHIGILGVDKKGTEFYQITLGGSAEEDAAVGQILGPAFGYDEVTDAVENIVNTYLKLREGPGETFLQMVRRTGVTPFKEALYETA
;
A
#
# COMPACT_ATOMS: atom_id res chain seq x y z
N HIS A 1 -11.88 2.06 3.76
CA HIS A 1 -10.55 2.28 3.16
C HIS A 1 -9.43 2.58 4.17
N HIS A 2 -9.69 2.89 5.45
CA HIS A 2 -8.63 3.26 6.42
C HIS A 2 -8.12 2.14 7.34
N VAL A 3 -8.75 0.98 7.28
CA VAL A 3 -8.63 -0.13 8.25
C VAL A 3 -8.19 -1.45 7.61
N GLY A 4 -7.92 -1.45 6.31
CA GLY A 4 -7.33 -2.59 5.61
C GLY A 4 -5.81 -2.49 5.58
N HIS A 5 -5.13 -3.64 5.57
CA HIS A 5 -3.68 -3.70 5.42
C HIS A 5 -3.18 -2.95 4.18
N ILE A 6 -3.96 -3.03 3.09
CA ILE A 6 -3.84 -2.22 1.88
C ILE A 6 -5.17 -1.47 1.72
N GLY A 7 -5.15 -0.15 1.86
CA GLY A 7 -6.29 0.72 1.61
C GLY A 7 -6.19 1.36 0.23
N ILE A 8 -7.30 1.41 -0.50
CA ILE A 8 -7.43 2.14 -1.76
C ILE A 8 -8.53 3.18 -1.56
N LEU A 9 -8.21 4.44 -1.79
CA LEU A 9 -9.14 5.56 -1.68
C LEU A 9 -9.34 6.19 -3.06
N GLY A 10 -10.57 6.14 -3.58
CA GLY A 10 -10.95 6.88 -4.77
C GLY A 10 -10.97 8.40 -4.50
N VAL A 11 -10.35 9.17 -5.38
CA VAL A 11 -10.27 10.63 -5.35
C VAL A 11 -10.71 11.16 -6.70
N ASP A 12 -11.78 11.96 -6.72
CA ASP A 12 -12.16 12.70 -7.94
C ASP A 12 -11.31 13.96 -8.06
N LYS A 13 -10.69 14.15 -9.22
CA LYS A 13 -10.01 15.39 -9.58
C LYS A 13 -10.50 15.86 -10.95
N LYS A 14 -11.43 16.83 -10.93
CA LYS A 14 -12.01 17.46 -12.12
C LYS A 14 -12.75 16.47 -13.02
N GLY A 15 -13.43 15.49 -12.44
CA GLY A 15 -14.17 14.46 -13.18
C GLY A 15 -13.31 13.30 -13.69
N THR A 16 -12.02 13.28 -13.36
CA THR A 16 -11.15 12.12 -13.55
C THR A 16 -10.93 11.44 -12.20
N GLU A 17 -11.16 10.13 -12.16
CA GLU A 17 -11.00 9.31 -10.96
C GLU A 17 -9.54 8.86 -10.80
N PHE A 18 -9.02 9.04 -9.59
CA PHE A 18 -7.69 8.62 -9.17
C PHE A 18 -7.76 7.77 -7.91
N TYR A 19 -6.71 7.01 -7.64
CA TYR A 19 -6.69 6.04 -6.56
C TYR A 19 -5.46 6.26 -5.67
N GLN A 20 -5.68 6.66 -4.43
CA GLN A 20 -4.62 6.81 -3.44
C GLN A 20 -4.48 5.54 -2.61
N ILE A 21 -3.24 5.08 -2.42
CA ILE A 21 -2.94 3.87 -1.67
C ILE A 21 -2.45 4.21 -0.26
N THR A 22 -2.96 3.48 0.73
CA THR A 22 -2.50 3.49 2.12
C THR A 22 -2.06 2.11 2.58
N LEU A 23 -1.03 2.01 3.43
CA LEU A 23 -0.56 0.73 4.00
C LEU A 23 -0.51 0.74 5.52
N GLY A 24 -0.71 -0.44 6.12
CA GLY A 24 -0.52 -0.65 7.55
C GLY A 24 -1.72 -0.26 8.42
N GLY A 25 -2.90 -0.11 7.81
CA GLY A 25 -4.15 0.03 8.56
C GLY A 25 -4.56 -1.30 9.20
N SER A 26 -5.11 -1.28 10.41
CA SER A 26 -5.70 -2.44 11.09
C SER A 26 -6.95 -2.03 11.85
N ALA A 27 -7.98 -2.89 11.85
CA ALA A 27 -9.22 -2.73 12.62
C ALA A 27 -9.29 -3.64 13.85
N GLU A 28 -8.25 -4.44 14.10
CA GLU A 28 -8.23 -5.41 15.19
C GLU A 28 -7.82 -4.74 16.52
N GLU A 29 -7.39 -5.51 17.53
CA GLU A 29 -6.96 -4.95 18.84
C GLU A 29 -5.81 -3.95 18.72
N ASP A 30 -5.11 -3.94 17.58
CA ASP A 30 -3.98 -3.09 17.24
C ASP A 30 -4.35 -2.01 16.21
N ALA A 31 -5.50 -1.37 16.46
CA ALA A 31 -6.10 -0.35 15.59
C ALA A 31 -5.07 0.67 15.10
N ALA A 32 -4.91 0.75 13.78
CA ALA A 32 -3.96 1.64 13.12
C ALA A 32 -4.59 2.23 11.86
N VAL A 33 -4.28 3.51 11.60
CA VAL A 33 -4.66 4.18 10.35
C VAL A 33 -3.56 3.94 9.32
N GLY A 34 -3.94 3.47 8.13
CA GLY A 34 -2.98 3.25 7.05
C GLY A 34 -2.27 4.55 6.62
N GLN A 35 -0.98 4.46 6.35
CA GLN A 35 -0.14 5.57 5.92
C GLN A 35 -0.22 5.75 4.40
N ILE A 36 -0.45 6.98 3.95
CA ILE A 36 -0.43 7.35 2.53
C ILE A 36 0.98 7.14 1.94
N LEU A 37 1.05 6.40 0.84
CA LEU A 37 2.33 6.09 0.19
C LEU A 37 2.86 7.23 -0.67
N GLY A 38 1.99 8.00 -1.33
CA GLY A 38 2.42 9.04 -2.26
C GLY A 38 1.29 9.59 -3.13
N PRO A 39 1.61 10.08 -4.35
CA PRO A 39 0.64 10.50 -5.35
C PRO A 39 -0.43 9.43 -5.63
N ALA A 40 -1.59 9.87 -6.12
CA ALA A 40 -2.64 8.95 -6.55
C ALA A 40 -2.36 8.42 -7.96
N PHE A 41 -2.72 7.16 -8.19
CA PHE A 41 -2.61 6.46 -9.47
C PHE A 41 -3.84 6.69 -10.34
N GLY A 42 -3.68 6.67 -11.66
CA GLY A 42 -4.82 6.56 -12.58
C GLY A 42 -5.50 5.18 -12.48
N TYR A 43 -6.68 5.07 -13.10
CA TYR A 43 -7.45 3.81 -13.15
C TYR A 43 -6.63 2.63 -13.71
N ASP A 44 -5.88 2.87 -14.79
CA ASP A 44 -5.09 1.81 -15.43
C ASP A 44 -3.81 1.46 -14.63
N GLU A 45 -3.34 2.36 -13.76
CA GLU A 45 -2.08 2.20 -13.02
C GLU A 45 -2.27 1.56 -11.63
N VAL A 46 -3.48 1.66 -11.06
CA VAL A 46 -3.73 1.19 -9.68
C VAL A 46 -3.53 -0.33 -9.55
N THR A 47 -3.84 -1.09 -10.59
CA THR A 47 -3.68 -2.55 -10.59
C THR A 47 -2.20 -2.95 -10.51
N ASP A 48 -1.36 -2.31 -11.33
CA ASP A 48 0.10 -2.51 -11.34
C ASP A 48 0.73 -2.08 -10.00
N ALA A 49 0.24 -0.98 -9.42
CA ALA A 49 0.68 -0.54 -8.10
C ALA A 49 0.38 -1.59 -7.01
N VAL A 50 -0.80 -2.21 -7.03
CA VAL A 50 -1.15 -3.29 -6.09
C VAL A 50 -0.27 -4.53 -6.31
N GLU A 51 -0.01 -4.91 -7.56
CA GLU A 51 0.90 -6.01 -7.87
C GLU A 51 2.31 -5.74 -7.34
N ASN A 52 2.84 -4.54 -7.54
CA ASN A 52 4.15 -4.14 -7.01
C ASN A 52 4.20 -4.20 -5.48
N ILE A 53 3.13 -3.80 -4.78
CA ILE A 53 3.03 -3.91 -3.32
C ILE A 53 3.10 -5.38 -2.87
N VAL A 54 2.34 -6.27 -3.51
CA VAL A 54 2.33 -7.69 -3.18
C VAL A 54 3.70 -8.33 -3.47
N ASN A 55 4.29 -8.00 -4.61
CA ASN A 55 5.61 -8.49 -4.99
C ASN A 55 6.70 -8.02 -4.02
N THR A 56 6.67 -6.77 -3.58
CA THR A 56 7.59 -6.24 -2.56
C THR A 56 7.47 -6.97 -1.24
N TYR A 57 6.25 -7.24 -0.78
CA TYR A 57 6.02 -8.07 0.41
C TYR A 57 6.60 -9.48 0.23
N LEU A 58 6.30 -10.15 -0.87
CA LEU A 58 6.78 -11.51 -1.11
C LEU A 58 8.31 -11.61 -1.20
N LYS A 59 8.97 -10.56 -1.71
CA LYS A 59 10.44 -10.48 -1.82
C LYS A 59 11.13 -10.22 -0.48
N LEU A 60 10.52 -9.41 0.39
CA LEU A 60 11.15 -8.92 1.62
C LEU A 60 10.66 -9.62 2.90
N ARG A 61 9.67 -10.49 2.79
CA ARG A 61 9.22 -11.29 3.93
C ARG A 61 10.31 -12.25 4.40
N GLU A 62 10.49 -12.38 5.71
CA GLU A 62 11.50 -13.24 6.33
C GLU A 62 11.16 -14.73 6.24
N GLY A 63 9.92 -15.06 5.88
CA GLY A 63 9.47 -16.43 5.65
C GLY A 63 7.96 -16.54 5.42
N PRO A 64 7.44 -17.77 5.25
CA PRO A 64 6.01 -18.00 5.01
C PRO A 64 5.11 -17.66 6.22
N GLY A 65 5.69 -17.55 7.43
CA GLY A 65 4.96 -17.19 8.64
C GLY A 65 4.82 -15.68 8.88
N GLU A 66 5.56 -14.83 8.16
CA GLU A 66 5.44 -13.39 8.29
C GLU A 66 4.29 -12.87 7.43
N THR A 67 3.27 -12.30 8.06
CA THR A 67 2.15 -11.65 7.38
C THR A 67 2.54 -10.30 6.79
N PHE A 68 1.73 -9.81 5.85
CA PHE A 68 1.92 -8.48 5.26
C PHE A 68 1.99 -7.37 6.32
N LEU A 69 1.07 -7.37 7.29
CA LEU A 69 1.04 -6.35 8.33
C LEU A 69 2.29 -6.40 9.22
N GLN A 70 2.77 -7.60 9.57
CA GLN A 70 4.00 -7.76 10.35
C GLN A 70 5.21 -7.20 9.60
N MET A 71 5.32 -7.49 8.30
CA MET A 71 6.39 -6.93 7.47
C MET A 71 6.32 -5.40 7.42
N VAL A 72 5.14 -4.82 7.15
CA VAL A 72 4.94 -3.35 7.14
C VAL A 72 5.31 -2.72 8.48
N ARG A 73 5.05 -3.39 9.60
CA ARG A 73 5.45 -2.89 10.93
C ARG A 73 6.96 -2.95 11.16
N ARG A 74 7.64 -3.99 10.67
CA ARG A 74 9.07 -4.19 10.81
C ARG A 74 9.88 -3.23 9.92
N THR A 75 9.48 -3.09 8.66
CA THR A 75 10.23 -2.31 7.65
C THR A 75 9.72 -0.88 7.47
N GLY A 76 8.54 -0.58 7.99
CA GLY A 76 7.78 0.60 7.59
C GLY A 76 7.34 0.51 6.12
N VAL A 77 6.82 1.63 5.60
CA VAL A 77 6.33 1.73 4.22
C VAL A 77 7.41 2.05 3.19
N THR A 78 8.64 2.33 3.61
CA THR A 78 9.72 2.80 2.72
C THR A 78 9.96 1.88 1.53
N PRO A 79 10.11 0.55 1.69
CA PRO A 79 10.35 -0.33 0.54
C PRO A 79 9.21 -0.33 -0.49
N PHE A 80 7.98 -0.07 -0.03
CA PHE A 80 6.82 0.04 -0.91
C PHE A 80 6.81 1.36 -1.68
N LYS A 81 7.26 2.46 -1.05
CA LYS A 81 7.39 3.75 -1.74
C LYS A 81 8.45 3.67 -2.84
N GLU A 82 9.60 3.05 -2.54
CA GLU A 82 10.68 2.84 -3.51
C GLU A 82 10.18 2.00 -4.69
N ALA A 83 9.52 0.87 -4.41
CA ALA A 83 8.97 -0.01 -5.45
C ALA A 83 7.89 0.64 -6.33
N LEU A 84 7.16 1.63 -5.81
CA LEU A 84 6.08 2.32 -6.54
C LEU A 84 6.54 3.56 -7.29
N TYR A 85 7.57 4.26 -6.81
CA TYR A 85 7.90 5.61 -7.29
C TYR A 85 9.36 5.81 -7.73
N GLU A 86 10.30 4.93 -7.36
CA GLU A 86 11.73 5.09 -7.73
C GLU A 86 12.11 4.41 -9.05
N THR A 87 11.13 4.05 -9.89
CA THR A 87 11.37 3.54 -11.26
C THR A 87 11.24 4.61 -12.35
N ALA A 88 11.41 5.90 -12.01
CA ALA A 88 11.39 7.03 -12.95
C ALA A 88 12.78 7.40 -13.47
#